data_AF-A0A957UN04-F1
#
_entry.id   AF-A0A957UN04-F1
#
_cell.length_a   1.000
_cell.length_b   1.000
_cell.length_c   1.000
_cell.angle_alpha   90.00
_cell.angle_beta   90.00
_cell.angle_gamma   90.00
#
_symmetry.space_group_name_H-M   'P 1'
#
loop_
_entity.id
_entity.type
_entity.pdbx_description
1 polymer ?
#
loop_
_entity_poly.entity_id
_entity_poly.type
_entity_poly.pdbx_seq_one_letter_code
_entity_poly.pdbx_strand_id
1 'polypeptide(L)'
;AGRAVVAAADPDSELAWVVKQAQCGWSIAPDDAPALAQTIAAAHAARAELTQKGASGRGYVLRRHSRRAVTQQYDRLIRQLMRGADGDAAVSEAAAPEVKASGG
;
A
#
# COMPACT_ATOMS: atom_id res chain seq x y z
N ALA A 1 3.42 17.81 7.32
CA ALA A 1 4.41 18.61 6.54
C ALA A 1 4.75 17.88 5.24
N GLY A 2 5.10 18.58 4.17
CA GLY A 2 5.50 18.00 2.87
C GLY A 2 6.98 18.27 2.58
N ARG A 3 7.87 17.79 3.44
CA ARG A 3 9.33 17.97 3.32
C ARG A 3 9.96 16.66 2.86
N ALA A 4 11.06 16.77 2.11
CA ALA A 4 11.91 15.61 1.83
C ALA A 4 12.49 15.04 3.14
N VAL A 5 12.70 13.72 3.18
CA VAL A 5 13.20 13.01 4.37
C VAL A 5 14.50 12.27 4.09
N VAL A 6 15.36 12.17 5.08
CA VAL A 6 16.48 11.22 5.11
C VAL A 6 16.22 10.30 6.29
N ALA A 7 15.99 9.02 6.02
CA ALA A 7 15.66 8.03 7.03
C ALA A 7 16.84 7.07 7.23
N ALA A 8 17.35 6.97 8.46
CA ALA A 8 18.22 5.86 8.86
C ALA A 8 17.31 4.68 9.23
N ALA A 9 17.24 3.70 8.34
CA ALA A 9 16.31 2.59 8.46
C ALA A 9 16.88 1.34 7.81
N ASP A 10 16.56 0.18 8.37
CA ASP A 10 16.86 -1.10 7.76
C ASP A 10 16.28 -1.14 6.33
N PRO A 11 17.05 -1.58 5.31
CA PRO A 11 16.59 -1.65 3.92
C PRO A 11 15.29 -2.46 3.72
N ASP A 12 15.05 -3.45 4.57
CA ASP A 12 13.87 -4.32 4.53
C ASP A 12 12.73 -3.81 5.42
N SER A 13 12.90 -2.65 6.05
CA SER A 13 11.84 -2.05 6.87
C SER A 13 10.74 -1.40 6.03
N GLU A 14 9.54 -1.36 6.63
CA GLU A 14 8.40 -0.61 6.08
C GLU A 14 8.73 0.87 5.84
N LEU A 15 9.58 1.48 6.69
CA LEU A 15 9.98 2.87 6.51
C LEU A 15 10.82 3.06 5.23
N ALA A 16 11.81 2.20 5.00
CA ALA A 16 12.62 2.22 3.78
C ALA A 16 11.75 1.97 2.54
N TRP A 17 10.81 1.02 2.63
CA TRP A 17 9.85 0.76 1.58
C TRP A 17 8.96 1.98 1.28
N VAL A 18 8.38 2.62 2.30
CA VAL A 18 7.53 3.82 2.11
C VAL A 18 8.32 4.97 1.50
N VAL A 19 9.53 5.24 1.97
CA VAL A 19 10.37 6.32 1.43
C VAL A 19 10.65 6.12 -0.06
N LYS A 20 10.93 4.87 -0.46
CA LYS A 20 11.13 4.46 -1.85
C LYS A 20 9.86 4.60 -2.68
N GLN A 21 8.74 4.04 -2.22
CA GLN A 21 7.45 4.06 -2.93
C GLN A 21 6.87 5.46 -3.09
N ALA A 22 7.01 6.29 -2.06
CA ALA A 22 6.55 7.67 -2.08
C ALA A 22 7.52 8.61 -2.82
N GLN A 23 8.72 8.13 -3.20
CA GLN A 23 9.80 8.92 -3.78
C GLN A 23 10.06 10.22 -2.99
N CYS A 24 9.94 10.14 -1.66
CA CYS A 24 9.87 11.32 -0.80
C CYS A 24 11.20 11.66 -0.12
N GLY A 25 12.26 10.93 -0.44
CA GLY A 25 13.53 11.07 0.26
C GLY A 25 14.52 9.96 -0.05
N TRP A 26 15.36 9.68 0.95
CA TRP A 26 16.41 8.67 0.92
C TRP A 26 16.32 7.78 2.15
N SER A 27 16.64 6.50 1.98
CA SER A 27 16.88 5.56 3.08
C SER A 27 18.36 5.24 3.09
N ILE A 28 18.98 5.33 4.27
CA ILE A 28 20.37 4.94 4.50
C ILE A 28 20.39 3.84 5.56
N ALA A 29 21.40 2.97 5.50
CA ALA A 29 21.60 1.97 6.53
C ALA A 29 21.81 2.64 7.89
N PRO A 30 21.31 2.04 8.98
CA PRO A 30 21.68 2.45 10.33
C PRO A 30 23.21 2.44 10.51
N ASP A 31 23.71 3.32 11.38
CA ASP A 31 25.12 3.45 11.73
C ASP A 31 26.09 3.82 10.58
N ASP A 32 25.58 4.13 9.38
CA ASP A 32 26.38 4.67 8.27
C ASP A 32 26.43 6.21 8.29
N ALA A 33 27.19 6.75 9.24
CA ALA A 33 27.40 8.19 9.38
C ALA A 33 28.00 8.86 8.12
N PRO A 34 28.97 8.24 7.41
CA PRO A 34 29.46 8.77 6.14
C PRO A 34 28.36 8.89 5.08
N ALA A 35 27.50 7.89 4.91
CA ALA A 35 26.40 7.95 3.95
C ALA A 35 25.36 9.01 4.32
N LEU A 36 25.06 9.17 5.61
CA LEU A 36 24.18 10.24 6.09
C LEU A 36 24.71 11.62 5.71
N ALA A 37 25.99 11.89 6.01
CA ALA A 37 26.62 13.18 5.72
C ALA A 37 26.64 13.47 4.21
N GLN A 38 27.02 12.49 3.40
CA GLN A 38 27.01 12.62 1.93
C GLN A 38 25.61 12.88 1.39
N THR A 39 24.59 12.19 1.91
CA THR A 39 23.20 12.38 1.49
C THR A 39 22.70 13.78 1.85
N ILE A 40 23.02 14.28 3.05
CA ILE A 40 22.66 15.65 3.45
C ILE A 40 23.34 16.69 2.55
N ALA A 41 24.62 16.51 2.26
CA ALA A 41 25.37 17.42 1.39
C ALA A 41 24.80 17.43 -0.05
N ALA A 42 24.51 16.24 -0.61
CA ALA A 42 23.89 16.12 -1.93
C ALA A 42 22.48 16.73 -1.96
N ALA A 43 21.67 16.47 -0.93
CA ALA A 43 20.34 17.06 -0.78
C ALA A 43 20.40 18.59 -0.68
N HIS A 44 21.40 19.14 0.00
CA HIS A 44 21.62 20.57 0.09
C HIS A 44 22.00 21.18 -1.27
N ALA A 45 22.88 20.52 -2.03
CA ALA A 45 23.28 20.95 -3.36
C ALA A 45 22.10 20.90 -4.36
N ALA A 46 21.25 19.88 -4.27
CA ALA A 46 20.08 19.70 -5.13
C ALA A 46 18.78 20.28 -4.52
N ARG A 47 18.85 21.50 -3.98
CA ARG A 47 17.76 22.08 -3.16
C ARG A 47 16.41 22.16 -3.90
N ALA A 48 16.43 22.32 -5.22
CA ALA A 48 15.24 22.34 -6.06
C ALA A 48 14.45 21.01 -5.99
N GLU A 49 15.14 19.88 -5.88
CA GLU A 49 14.52 18.55 -5.80
C GLU A 49 13.83 18.29 -4.46
N LEU A 50 14.22 18.99 -3.39
CA LEU A 50 13.66 18.80 -2.06
C LEU A 50 12.17 19.14 -2.01
N THR A 51 11.76 20.18 -2.74
CA THR A 51 10.36 20.57 -2.85
C THR A 51 9.55 19.50 -3.58
N GLN A 52 10.09 18.95 -4.67
CA GLN A 52 9.48 17.87 -5.44
C GLN A 52 9.29 16.61 -4.57
N LYS A 53 10.34 16.16 -3.89
CA LYS A 53 10.31 14.99 -3.00
C LYS A 53 9.31 15.18 -1.85
N GLY A 54 9.30 16.37 -1.24
CA GLY A 54 8.34 16.72 -0.20
C GLY A 54 6.88 16.73 -0.66
N ALA A 55 6.62 17.26 -1.87
CA ALA A 55 5.30 17.22 -2.50
C ALA A 55 4.87 15.78 -2.80
N SER A 56 5.79 14.94 -3.29
CA SER A 56 5.54 13.53 -3.56
C SER A 56 5.12 12.78 -2.29
N GLY A 57 5.86 12.96 -1.20
CA GLY A 57 5.53 12.37 0.11
C GLY A 57 4.15 12.79 0.61
N ARG A 58 3.82 14.10 0.52
CA ARG A 58 2.48 14.59 0.88
C ARG A 58 1.40 13.95 0.00
N GLY A 59 1.62 13.89 -1.31
CA GLY A 59 0.68 13.27 -2.24
C GLY A 59 0.45 11.79 -1.93
N TYR A 60 1.50 11.05 -1.60
CA TYR A 60 1.42 9.64 -1.22
C TYR A 60 0.53 9.45 0.02
N VAL A 61 0.76 10.22 1.09
CA VAL A 61 -0.04 10.15 2.32
C VAL A 61 -1.51 10.46 2.06
N LEU A 62 -1.81 11.52 1.30
CA LEU A 62 -3.19 11.90 1.00
C LEU A 62 -3.94 10.83 0.21
N ARG A 63 -3.26 10.14 -0.73
CA ARG A 63 -3.86 9.07 -1.54
C ARG A 63 -4.06 7.78 -0.77
N ARG A 64 -3.15 7.42 0.14
CA ARG A 64 -3.09 6.07 0.72
C ARG A 64 -3.47 6.00 2.20
N HIS A 65 -3.40 7.11 2.93
CA HIS A 65 -3.64 7.18 4.37
C HIS A 65 -4.71 8.21 4.75
N SER A 66 -5.44 8.79 3.80
CA SER A 66 -6.66 9.52 4.15
C SER A 66 -7.75 8.54 4.58
N ARG A 67 -8.50 8.86 5.65
CA ARG A 67 -9.65 8.04 6.12
C ARG A 67 -10.55 7.62 4.97
N ARG A 68 -10.81 8.54 4.05
CA ARG A 68 -11.62 8.29 2.84
C ARG A 68 -11.05 7.19 1.94
N ALA A 69 -9.74 7.19 1.69
CA ALA A 69 -9.10 6.18 0.86
C ALA A 69 -9.17 4.78 1.51
N VAL A 70 -8.91 4.72 2.81
CA VAL A 70 -9.00 3.49 3.60
C VAL A 70 -10.44 2.96 3.61
N THR A 71 -11.43 3.80 3.91
CA THR A 71 -12.85 3.41 3.90
C THR A 71 -13.30 2.88 2.55
N GLN A 72 -12.87 3.49 1.43
CA GLN A 72 -13.22 3.01 0.09
C GLN A 72 -12.60 1.66 -0.24
N GLN A 73 -11.37 1.39 0.21
CA GLN A 73 -10.73 0.09 0.00
C GLN A 73 -11.45 -1.02 0.76
N TYR A 74 -11.84 -0.77 2.01
CA TYR A 74 -12.65 -1.72 2.79
C TYR A 74 -14.07 -1.89 2.22
N ASP A 75 -14.76 -0.81 1.82
CA ASP A 75 -16.09 -0.90 1.19
C ASP A 75 -16.07 -1.77 -0.08
N ARG A 76 -15.05 -1.61 -0.93
CA ARG A 76 -14.88 -2.46 -2.13
C ARG A 76 -14.69 -3.93 -1.78
N LEU A 77 -13.83 -4.23 -0.81
CA LEU A 77 -13.55 -5.59 -0.38
C LEU A 77 -14.82 -6.25 0.19
N ILE A 78 -15.52 -5.56 1.09
CA ILE A 78 -16.77 -6.05 1.69
C ILE A 78 -17.81 -6.34 0.61
N ARG A 79 -18.03 -5.41 -0.33
CA ARG A 79 -18.96 -5.62 -1.46
C ARG A 79 -18.56 -6.79 -2.35
N GLN A 80 -17.26 -7.03 -2.55
CA GLN A 80 -16.79 -8.17 -3.34
C GLN A 80 -17.06 -9.49 -2.62
N LEU A 81 -16.83 -9.56 -1.32
CA LEU A 81 -17.13 -10.73 -0.51
C LEU A 81 -18.63 -11.01 -0.44
N MET A 82 -19.47 -9.98 -0.31
CA MET A 82 -20.93 -10.14 -0.34
C MET A 82 -21.40 -10.72 -1.67
N ARG A 83 -20.93 -10.17 -2.80
CA ARG A 83 -21.27 -10.70 -4.13
C ARG A 83 -20.75 -12.13 -4.37
N GLY A 84 -19.64 -12.51 -3.75
CA GLY A 84 -19.12 -13.88 -3.79
C GLY A 84 -19.94 -14.85 -2.94
N ALA A 85 -20.42 -14.40 -1.77
CA ALA A 85 -21.28 -15.18 -0.88
C ALA A 85 -22.69 -15.39 -1.47
N ASP A 86 -23.21 -14.40 -2.22
CA ASP A 86 -24.49 -14.52 -2.94
C ASP A 86 -24.41 -15.50 -4.12
N GLY A 87 -23.22 -15.66 -4.72
CA GLY A 87 -22.96 -16.58 -5.83
C GLY A 87 -22.85 -18.05 -5.39
N ASP A 88 -22.40 -18.33 -4.17
CA ASP A 88 -22.25 -19.70 -3.64
C ASP A 88 -23.58 -20.26 -3.12
N ALA A 89 -24.47 -19.39 -2.60
CA ALA A 89 -25.82 -19.78 -2.20
C ALA A 89 -26.74 -20.18 -3.37
N ALA A 90 -26.53 -19.62 -4.57
CA ALA A 90 -27.37 -19.89 -5.74
C ALA A 90 -27.04 -21.22 -6.46
N VAL A 91 -25.86 -21.80 -6.24
CA VAL A 91 -25.45 -23.07 -6.88
C VAL A 91 -25.91 -24.31 -6.10
N SER A 92 -26.38 -24.15 -4.86
CA SER A 92 -26.72 -25.26 -3.96
C SER A 92 -28.14 -25.83 -4.13
N GLU A 93 -29.01 -25.24 -4.95
CA GLU A 93 -30.41 -25.68 -5.09
C GLU A 93 -30.68 -26.55 -6.33
N ALA A 94 -29.70 -26.74 -7.22
CA ALA A 94 -29.86 -27.44 -8.49
C ALA A 94 -29.12 -28.80 -8.56
N ALA A 95 -29.33 -29.70 -7.59
CA ALA A 95 -28.89 -31.09 -7.73
C ALA A 95 -29.66 -32.07 -6.83
N ALA A 96 -30.87 -32.45 -7.25
CA ALA A 96 -31.45 -33.73 -6.86
C ALA A 96 -32.20 -34.33 -8.06
N PRO A 97 -31.68 -35.38 -8.73
CA PRO A 97 -32.52 -36.22 -9.58
C PRO A 97 -33.18 -37.31 -8.73
N GLU A 98 -34.50 -37.40 -8.90
CA GLU A 98 -35.38 -38.40 -8.30
C GLU A 98 -34.96 -39.84 -8.64
N VAL A 99 -34.89 -40.67 -7.60
CA VAL A 99 -34.78 -42.12 -7.72
C VAL A 99 -36.14 -42.68 -8.13
N LYS A 100 -36.30 -43.10 -9.38
CA LYS A 100 -37.40 -44.01 -9.75
C LYS A 100 -36.96 -45.45 -9.53
N ALA A 101 -37.52 -46.04 -8.47
CA ALA A 101 -37.62 -47.48 -8.30
C ALA A 101 -38.50 -48.06 -9.42
N SER A 102 -38.04 -49.13 -10.07
CA SER A 102 -38.95 -50.08 -10.71
C SER A 102 -38.42 -51.50 -10.49
N GLY A 103 -39.12 -52.22 -9.63
CA GLY A 103 -39.13 -53.69 -9.65
C GLY A 103 -39.94 -54.20 -10.84
N GLY A 104 -39.68 -55.45 -11.20
CA GLY A 104 -40.33 -56.20 -12.26
C GLY A 104 -39.47 -57.40 -12.63
#